data_AF-A0A948F7G3-F1
#
_entry.id   AF-A0A948F7G3-F1
#
_cell.length_a   1.000
_cell.length_b   1.000
_cell.length_c   1.000
_cell.angle_alpha   90.00
_cell.angle_beta   90.00
_cell.angle_gamma   90.00
#
_symmetry.space_group_name_H-M   'P 1'
#
loop_
_entity.id
_entity.type
_entity.pdbx_description
1 polymer ?
#
loop_
_entity_poly.entity_id
_entity_poly.type
_entity_poly.pdbx_seq_one_letter_code
_entity_poly.pdbx_strand_id
1 'polypeptide(L)'
;MTTIQIRIDENTKNEAKKIFDKLGIDMSTAIKMYLKRVVAGKGIPFVVYASAEQEMNNFHLLSEKSFAELWANKEDDIYDEFYNKKG
;
A
#
# COMPACT_ATOMS: atom_id res chain seq x y z
N MET A 1 20.55 12.82 -19.79
CA MET A 1 20.42 12.35 -18.40
C MET A 1 20.11 13.57 -17.53
N THR A 2 19.13 13.49 -16.65
CA THR A 2 18.77 14.59 -15.74
C THR A 2 19.10 14.18 -14.31
N THR A 3 19.68 15.10 -13.55
CA THR A 3 20.13 14.85 -12.18
C THR A 3 19.17 15.50 -11.18
N ILE A 4 18.89 14.80 -10.10
CA ILE A 4 18.12 15.31 -8.95
C ILE A 4 19.06 15.35 -7.75
N GLN A 5 19.12 16.48 -7.06
CA GLN A 5 19.83 16.61 -5.79
C GLN A 5 18.79 16.74 -4.67
N ILE A 6 18.90 15.89 -3.64
CA ILE A 6 17.97 15.85 -2.52
C ILE A 6 18.76 16.07 -1.23
N ARG A 7 18.31 17.02 -0.41
CA ARG A 7 18.82 17.20 0.95
C ARG A 7 17.94 16.41 1.92
N ILE A 8 18.56 15.57 2.72
CA ILE A 8 17.93 14.78 3.78
C ILE A 8 18.88 14.75 4.98
N ASP A 9 18.36 14.48 6.16
CA ASP A 9 19.20 14.24 7.33
C ASP A 9 19.96 12.91 7.21
N GLU A 10 21.08 12.83 7.93
CA GLU A 10 21.99 11.69 7.86
C GLU A 10 21.35 10.40 8.40
N ASN A 11 20.50 10.49 9.41
CA ASN A 11 19.86 9.34 10.03
C ASN A 11 18.89 8.67 9.05
N THR A 12 17.99 9.45 8.45
CA THR A 12 17.06 9.00 7.42
C THR A 12 17.79 8.37 6.24
N LYS A 13 18.88 8.99 5.78
CA LYS A 13 19.72 8.44 4.69
C LYS A 13 20.26 7.06 5.05
N ASN A 14 20.81 6.92 6.26
CA ASN A 14 21.44 5.68 6.71
C ASN A 14 20.41 4.57 6.95
N GLU A 15 19.24 4.90 7.51
CA GLU A 15 18.15 3.95 7.71
C GLU A 15 17.57 3.47 6.39
N ALA A 16 17.24 4.39 5.47
CA ALA A 16 16.75 4.04 4.14
C ALA A 16 17.74 3.14 3.40
N LYS A 17 19.05 3.48 3.44
CA LYS A 17 20.09 2.66 2.83
C LYS A 17 20.12 1.24 3.40
N LYS A 18 20.08 1.07 4.73
CA LYS A 18 20.04 -0.26 5.37
C LYS A 18 18.84 -1.09 4.90
N ILE A 19 17.68 -0.46 4.73
CA ILE A 19 16.47 -1.14 4.24
C ILE A 19 16.64 -1.56 2.78
N PHE A 20 17.12 -0.66 1.93
CA PHE A 20 17.33 -0.95 0.50
C PHE A 20 18.42 -2.00 0.26
N ASP A 21 19.50 -1.99 1.04
CA ASP A 21 20.55 -3.01 1.00
C ASP A 21 19.99 -4.40 1.34
N LYS A 22 19.08 -4.50 2.32
CA LYS A 22 18.37 -5.76 2.64
C LYS A 22 17.47 -6.24 1.49
N LEU A 23 16.93 -5.31 0.70
CA LEU A 23 16.14 -5.60 -0.49
C LEU A 23 16.99 -5.85 -1.74
N GLY A 24 18.32 -5.69 -1.65
CA GLY A 24 19.25 -5.87 -2.77
C GLY A 24 19.17 -4.78 -3.83
N ILE A 25 18.74 -3.56 -3.47
CA ILE A 25 18.64 -2.42 -4.38
C ILE A 25 19.41 -1.21 -3.84
N ASP A 26 19.94 -0.38 -4.74
CA ASP A 26 20.58 0.88 -4.34
C ASP A 26 19.56 2.01 -4.15
N MET A 27 20.01 3.09 -3.49
CA MET A 27 19.21 4.31 -3.27
C MET A 27 18.64 4.86 -4.59
N SER A 28 19.45 4.91 -5.65
CA SER A 28 19.02 5.50 -6.93
C SER A 28 17.91 4.68 -7.57
N THR A 29 17.94 3.36 -7.43
CA THR A 29 16.95 2.41 -7.94
C THR A 29 15.64 2.57 -7.18
N ALA A 30 15.69 2.66 -5.85
CA ALA A 30 14.51 2.94 -5.02
C ALA A 30 13.84 4.28 -5.41
N ILE A 31 14.62 5.36 -5.54
CA ILE A 31 14.07 6.67 -5.94
C ILE A 31 13.51 6.64 -7.37
N LYS A 32 14.20 5.97 -8.31
CA LYS A 32 13.67 5.76 -9.67
C LYS A 32 12.35 4.99 -9.66
N MET A 33 12.22 3.95 -8.84
CA MET A 33 10.98 3.19 -8.69
C MET A 33 9.84 4.06 -8.14
N TYR A 34 10.12 4.86 -7.11
CA TYR A 34 9.16 5.82 -6.56
C TYR A 34 8.62 6.76 -7.65
N LEU A 35 9.52 7.41 -8.41
CA LEU A 35 9.13 8.34 -9.47
C LEU A 35 8.35 7.65 -10.60
N LYS A 36 8.74 6.44 -11.00
CA LYS A 36 7.98 5.66 -11.99
C LYS A 36 6.57 5.35 -11.50
N ARG A 37 6.40 5.02 -10.21
CA ARG A 37 5.08 4.76 -9.63
C ARG A 37 4.23 6.03 -9.57
N VAL A 38 4.82 7.18 -9.26
CA VAL A 38 4.14 8.50 -9.32
C VAL A 38 3.59 8.75 -10.72
N VAL A 39 4.42 8.56 -11.75
CA VAL A 39 4.02 8.78 -13.15
C VAL A 39 2.92 7.80 -13.57
N ALA A 40 3.07 6.52 -13.22
CA ALA A 40 2.10 5.48 -13.56
C ALA A 40 0.73 5.70 -12.89
N GLY A 41 0.73 6.14 -11.63
CA GLY A 41 -0.50 6.39 -10.86
C GLY A 41 -1.07 7.80 -11.00
N LYS A 42 -0.37 8.72 -11.68
CA LYS A 42 -0.70 10.16 -11.72
C LYS A 42 -0.95 10.75 -10.33
N GLY A 43 -0.18 10.33 -9.33
CA GLY A 43 -0.40 10.71 -7.93
C GLY A 43 0.70 10.20 -7.00
N ILE A 44 0.59 10.50 -5.70
CA ILE A 44 1.53 10.02 -4.69
C ILE A 44 1.32 8.51 -4.48
N PRO A 45 2.39 7.69 -4.49
CA PRO A 45 2.29 6.24 -4.52
C PRO A 45 2.08 5.60 -3.14
N PHE A 46 1.58 6.38 -2.20
CA PHE A 46 1.18 5.98 -0.86
C PHE A 46 0.10 6.96 -0.38
N VAL A 47 -0.72 6.53 0.58
CA VAL A 47 -1.74 7.39 1.18
C VAL A 47 -1.05 8.43 2.05
N VAL A 48 -1.46 9.68 1.94
CA VAL A 48 -0.93 10.79 2.74
C VAL A 48 -1.99 11.22 3.74
N TYR A 49 -1.62 11.26 5.01
CA TYR A 49 -2.47 11.74 6.09
C TYR A 49 -1.85 12.99 6.69
N ALA A 50 -2.67 13.96 7.07
CA ALA A 50 -2.20 15.19 7.73
C ALA A 50 -1.97 14.98 9.24
N SER A 51 -2.51 13.89 9.81
CA SER A 51 -2.27 13.49 11.19
C SER A 51 -2.29 11.97 11.37
N ALA A 52 -1.64 11.47 12.42
CA ALA A 52 -1.66 10.06 12.79
C ALA A 52 -3.09 9.56 13.11
N GLU A 53 -3.96 10.44 13.62
CA GLU A 53 -5.36 10.12 13.88
C GLU A 53 -6.13 9.85 12.58
N GLN A 54 -5.88 10.63 11.53
CA GLN A 54 -6.46 10.37 10.20
C GLN A 54 -5.97 9.06 9.60
N GLU A 55 -4.68 8.75 9.79
CA GLU A 55 -4.10 7.48 9.35
C GLU A 55 -4.77 6.28 10.02
N MET A 56 -4.91 6.33 11.36
CA MET A 56 -5.50 5.27 12.14
C MET A 56 -6.99 5.06 11.82
N ASN A 57 -7.74 6.15 11.67
CA ASN A 57 -9.15 6.10 11.30
C ASN A 57 -9.34 5.49 9.91
N ASN A 58 -8.49 5.85 8.94
CA ASN A 58 -8.62 5.32 7.59
C ASN A 58 -8.25 3.83 7.50
N PHE A 59 -7.27 3.36 8.27
CA PHE A 59 -6.93 1.94 8.34
C PHE A 59 -8.09 1.09 8.87
N HIS A 60 -8.76 1.56 9.92
CA HIS A 60 -9.92 0.88 10.49
C HIS A 60 -11.07 0.77 9.46
N LEU A 61 -11.40 1.88 8.79
CA LEU A 61 -12.44 1.94 7.77
C LEU A 61 -12.14 1.06 6.54
N LEU A 62 -10.88 0.99 6.12
CA LEU A 62 -10.47 0.12 5.02
C LEU A 62 -10.62 -1.36 5.40
N SER A 63 -10.27 -1.74 6.63
CA SER A 63 -10.45 -3.12 7.10
C SER A 63 -11.93 -3.52 7.08
N GLU A 64 -12.81 -2.75 7.70
CA GLU A 64 -14.24 -3.06 7.78
C GLU A 64 -14.91 -3.11 6.40
N LYS A 65 -14.58 -2.18 5.49
CA LYS A 65 -15.10 -2.19 4.11
C LYS A 65 -14.61 -3.39 3.32
N SER A 66 -13.31 -3.69 3.35
CA SER A 66 -12.77 -4.88 2.66
C SER A 66 -13.36 -6.18 3.22
N PHE A 67 -13.57 -6.27 4.54
CA PHE A 67 -14.25 -7.42 5.12
C PHE A 67 -15.72 -7.49 4.67
N ALA A 68 -16.47 -6.40 4.78
CA ALA A 68 -17.89 -6.37 4.38
C ALA A 68 -18.09 -6.71 2.90
N GLU A 69 -17.23 -6.22 2.00
CA GLU A 69 -17.26 -6.55 0.57
C GLU A 69 -16.95 -8.04 0.29
N LEU A 70 -16.04 -8.65 1.07
CA LEU A 70 -15.73 -10.09 0.97
C LEU A 70 -16.90 -10.98 1.44
N TRP A 71 -17.68 -10.54 2.43
CA TRP A 71 -18.86 -11.27 2.90
C TRP A 71 -20.10 -11.02 2.04
N ALA A 72 -20.27 -9.79 1.52
CA ALA A 72 -21.35 -9.45 0.60
C ALA A 72 -21.28 -10.25 -0.72
N ASN A 73 -20.07 -10.58 -1.19
CA ASN A 73 -19.86 -11.44 -2.36
C ASN A 73 -19.87 -12.95 -2.04
N LYS A 74 -20.14 -13.35 -0.80
CA LYS A 74 -20.20 -14.77 -0.37
C LYS A 74 -21.60 -15.24 0.02
N GLU A 75 -22.58 -14.35 0.07
CA GLU A 75 -23.95 -14.70 0.51
C GLU A 75 -24.80 -15.40 -0.56
N ASP A 76 -24.39 -15.43 -1.84
CA ASP A 76 -25.20 -16.07 -2.89
C ASP A 76 -24.87 -17.55 -3.17
N ASP A 77 -23.65 -18.05 -2.89
CA ASP A 77 -23.26 -19.41 -3.31
C ASP A 77 -23.26 -20.48 -2.19
N ILE A 78 -23.28 -20.09 -0.91
CA ILE A 78 -23.18 -21.05 0.21
C ILE A 78 -24.54 -21.52 0.72
N TYR A 79 -25.60 -20.71 0.63
CA TYR A 79 -26.91 -21.10 1.17
C TYR A 79 -27.66 -22.13 0.30
N ASP A 80 -27.50 -22.07 -1.03
CA ASP A 80 -28.17 -23.00 -1.95
C ASP A 80 -27.53 -24.39 -1.97
N GLU A 81 -26.20 -24.50 -1.89
CA GLU A 81 -25.51 -25.80 -2.00
C GLU A 81 -25.74 -26.72 -0.80
N PHE A 82 -26.04 -26.15 0.38
CA PHE A 82 -26.30 -26.91 1.60
C PHE A 82 -27.78 -27.33 1.78
N TYR A 83 -28.74 -26.55 1.29
CA TYR A 83 -30.17 -26.88 1.44
C TYR A 83 -30.78 -27.66 0.25
N ASN A 84 -30.21 -27.58 -0.95
CA ASN A 84 -30.72 -28.31 -2.12
C ASN A 84 -30.18 -29.75 -2.27
N LYS A 85 -29.43 -30.28 -1.30
CA LYS A 85 -28.92 -31.67 -1.31
C LYS A 85 -29.81 -32.68 -0.57
N LYS A 86 -31.03 -32.27 -0.20
CA LYS A 86 -32.11 -33.17 0.24
C LYS A 86 -33.37 -32.92 -0.60
N GLY A 87 -33.30 -33.30 -1.87
CA GLY A 87 -34.43 -33.54 -2.76
C GLY A 87 -34.17 -34.83 -3.52
#